data_AF-A0A9E1N4H0-F1
#
_entry.id   AF-A0A9E1N4H0-F1
#
_cell.length_a   1.000
_cell.length_b   1.000
_cell.length_c   1.000
_cell.angle_alpha   90.00
_cell.angle_beta   90.00
_cell.angle_gamma   90.00
#
_symmetry.space_group_name_H-M   'P 1'
#
loop_
_entity.id
_entity.type
_entity.pdbx_description
1 polymer ?
#
loop_
_entity_poly.entity_id
_entity_poly.type
_entity_poly.pdbx_seq_one_letter_code
_entity_poly.pdbx_strand_id
1 'polypeptide(L)'
;MSNYSEAAKQHHEISLQYEHKYILFFVALIFSILGLAIETSTPSKNYFQIIFELSGWLFLLLSGILGLVILQESAAYYRFQSENSSLWNELNSLLSQKEMGKENIPWLDSSRADEVRHIMRPIDDVIRDKENSLKQIVSERDTVQKDVVLKINIQGITFTIGIIGLIISRGWDHIAYIIINS
;
A
#
# COMPACT_ATOMS: atom_id res chain seq x y z
N MET A 1 -12.51 -0.23 30.40
CA MET A 1 -11.58 -0.75 29.36
C MET A 1 -12.05 -0.47 27.91
N SER A 2 -13.34 -0.23 27.65
CA SER A 2 -13.88 0.07 26.29
C SER A 2 -13.26 1.31 25.60
N ASN A 3 -13.17 2.45 26.28
CA ASN A 3 -12.75 3.71 25.64
C ASN A 3 -11.33 3.72 25.07
N TYR A 4 -10.40 2.95 25.66
CA TYR A 4 -9.02 2.89 25.17
C TYR A 4 -8.89 2.11 23.85
N SER A 5 -9.72 1.08 23.65
CA SER A 5 -9.73 0.33 22.39
C SER A 5 -10.31 1.14 21.24
N GLU A 6 -11.27 2.02 21.53
CA GLU A 6 -11.95 2.82 20.52
C GLU A 6 -11.05 3.96 20.02
N ALA A 7 -10.37 4.65 20.94
CA ALA A 7 -9.37 5.65 20.60
C ALA A 7 -8.21 5.06 19.76
N ALA A 8 -7.70 3.89 20.13
CA ALA A 8 -6.64 3.22 19.37
C ALA A 8 -7.06 2.86 17.93
N LYS A 9 -8.30 2.37 17.75
CA LYS A 9 -8.87 2.09 16.41
C LYS A 9 -9.00 3.36 15.58
N GLN A 10 -9.49 4.44 16.20
CA GLN A 10 -9.65 5.73 15.54
C GLN A 10 -8.30 6.31 15.10
N HIS A 11 -7.28 6.28 15.97
CA HIS A 11 -5.94 6.75 15.60
C HIS A 11 -5.33 5.93 14.45
N HIS A 12 -5.54 4.62 14.44
CA HIS A 12 -5.07 3.76 13.36
C HIS A 12 -5.75 4.09 12.03
N GLU A 13 -7.08 4.22 12.00
CA GLU A 13 -7.82 4.59 10.80
C GLU A 13 -7.41 5.96 10.25
N ILE A 14 -7.21 6.93 11.14
CA ILE A 14 -6.71 8.26 10.77
C ILE A 14 -5.32 8.17 10.12
N SER A 15 -4.39 7.40 10.72
CA SER A 15 -3.02 7.26 10.20
C SER A 15 -2.99 6.70 8.77
N LEU A 16 -3.86 5.72 8.52
CA LEU A 16 -4.02 5.08 7.23
C LEU A 16 -4.58 6.04 6.17
N GLN A 17 -5.59 6.85 6.51
CA GLN A 17 -6.12 7.87 5.60
C GLN A 17 -5.05 8.92 5.23
N TYR A 18 -4.18 9.30 6.17
CA TYR A 18 -3.07 10.22 5.88
C TYR A 18 -2.03 9.59 4.95
N GLU A 19 -1.70 8.32 5.14
CA GLU A 19 -0.77 7.59 4.28
C GLU A 19 -1.26 7.55 2.83
N HIS A 20 -2.54 7.23 2.60
CA HIS A 20 -3.10 7.17 1.25
C HIS A 20 -3.11 8.55 0.57
N LYS A 21 -3.48 9.61 1.32
CA LYS A 21 -3.41 10.99 0.82
C LYS A 21 -1.98 11.36 0.47
N TYR A 22 -1.02 11.02 1.31
CA TYR A 22 0.39 11.28 1.06
C TYR A 22 0.88 10.60 -0.22
N ILE A 23 0.59 9.32 -0.42
CA ILE A 23 0.96 8.58 -1.63
C ILE A 23 0.34 9.24 -2.87
N LEU A 24 -0.95 9.59 -2.82
CA LEU A 24 -1.62 10.28 -3.91
C LEU A 24 -0.96 11.63 -4.25
N PHE A 25 -0.67 12.45 -3.24
CA PHE A 25 0.03 13.73 -3.43
C PHE A 25 1.42 13.53 -4.02
N PHE A 26 2.16 12.52 -3.55
CA PHE A 26 3.49 12.22 -4.05
C PHE A 26 3.47 11.77 -5.51
N VAL A 27 2.52 10.91 -5.89
CA VAL A 27 2.30 10.51 -7.29
C VAL A 27 1.97 11.72 -8.17
N ALA A 28 1.04 12.57 -7.74
CA ALA A 28 0.68 13.78 -8.47
C ALA A 28 1.88 14.73 -8.64
N LEU A 29 2.71 14.87 -7.60
CA LEU A 29 3.94 15.66 -7.64
C LEU A 29 4.93 15.11 -8.68
N ILE A 30 5.15 13.79 -8.72
CA ILE A 30 6.05 13.15 -9.69
C ILE A 30 5.60 13.47 -11.13
N PHE A 31 4.32 13.29 -11.44
CA PHE A 31 3.80 13.59 -12.78
C PHE A 31 3.85 15.09 -13.10
N SER A 32 3.65 15.96 -12.11
CA SER A 32 3.78 17.40 -12.30
C SER A 32 5.22 17.81 -12.63
N ILE A 33 6.20 17.26 -11.90
CA ILE A 33 7.61 17.50 -12.17
C ILE A 33 8.00 16.95 -13.55
N LEU A 34 7.54 15.74 -13.90
CA LEU A 34 7.79 15.15 -15.20
C LEU A 34 7.21 16.00 -16.34
N GLY A 35 5.98 16.48 -16.20
CA GLY A 35 5.34 17.38 -17.17
C GLY A 35 6.13 18.67 -17.35
N LEU A 36 6.51 19.32 -16.25
CA LEU A 36 7.34 20.52 -16.28
C LEU A 36 8.73 20.26 -16.91
N ALA A 37 9.33 19.10 -16.63
CA ALA A 37 10.63 18.74 -17.18
C ALA A 37 10.56 18.56 -18.71
N ILE A 38 9.47 18.00 -19.23
CA ILE A 38 9.23 17.85 -20.66
C ILE A 38 8.96 19.22 -21.30
N GLU A 39 8.08 20.04 -20.71
CA GLU A 39 7.72 21.35 -21.26
C GLU A 39 8.92 22.30 -21.32
N THR A 40 9.77 22.29 -20.29
CA THR A 40 10.96 23.15 -20.23
C THR A 40 12.13 22.62 -21.05
N SER A 41 12.02 21.45 -21.68
CA SER A 41 13.11 20.84 -22.45
C SER A 41 13.54 21.73 -23.61
N THR A 42 14.81 22.11 -23.61
CA THR A 42 15.43 22.86 -24.71
C THR A 42 16.29 21.89 -25.52
N PRO A 43 16.28 21.97 -26.86
CA PRO A 43 17.11 21.09 -27.68
C PRO A 43 18.59 21.29 -27.35
N SER A 44 19.20 20.31 -26.68
CA SER A 44 20.64 20.32 -26.41
C SER A 44 21.43 19.82 -27.62
N LYS A 45 22.63 20.38 -27.81
CA LYS A 45 23.60 19.90 -28.79
C LYS A 45 24.51 18.79 -28.23
N ASN A 46 24.55 18.61 -26.91
CA ASN A 46 25.43 17.66 -26.27
C ASN A 46 24.71 16.33 -25.98
N TYR A 47 25.22 15.23 -26.55
CA TYR A 47 24.69 13.89 -26.34
C TYR A 47 24.60 13.50 -24.86
N PHE A 48 25.56 13.89 -24.03
CA PHE A 48 25.54 13.57 -22.60
C PHE A 48 24.33 14.18 -21.89
N GLN A 49 24.04 15.46 -22.17
CA GLN A 49 22.91 16.17 -21.57
C GLN A 49 21.57 15.53 -21.96
N ILE A 50 21.44 15.12 -23.23
CA ILE A 50 20.27 14.41 -23.75
C ILE A 50 20.08 13.07 -23.04
N ILE A 51 21.15 12.29 -22.86
CA ILE A 51 21.08 10.99 -22.18
C ILE A 51 20.62 11.16 -20.73
N PHE A 52 21.20 12.12 -19.99
CA PHE A 52 20.80 12.38 -18.61
C PHE A 52 19.35 12.88 -18.52
N GLU A 53 18.92 13.74 -19.44
CA GLU A 53 17.53 14.23 -19.49
C GLU A 53 16.53 13.10 -19.73
N LEU A 54 16.75 12.29 -20.78
CA LEU A 54 15.90 11.16 -21.12
C LEU A 54 15.88 10.11 -20.00
N SER A 55 17.03 9.82 -19.40
CA SER A 55 17.10 8.90 -18.26
C SER A 55 16.32 9.46 -17.07
N GLY A 56 16.42 10.77 -16.80
CA GLY A 56 15.66 11.45 -15.75
C GLY A 56 14.15 11.32 -15.96
N TRP A 57 13.67 11.55 -17.19
CA TRP A 57 12.26 11.36 -17.54
C TRP A 57 11.82 9.92 -17.35
N LEU A 58 12.61 8.96 -17.81
CA LEU A 58 12.30 7.54 -17.68
C LEU A 58 12.18 7.13 -16.20
N PHE A 59 13.13 7.52 -15.36
CA PHE A 59 13.10 7.20 -13.93
C PHE A 59 11.94 7.86 -13.19
N LEU A 60 11.60 9.12 -13.52
CA LEU A 60 10.42 9.78 -12.97
C LEU A 60 9.12 9.10 -13.43
N LEU A 61 9.03 8.70 -14.70
CA LEU A 61 7.88 7.97 -15.22
C LEU A 61 7.70 6.63 -14.51
N LEU A 62 8.78 5.85 -14.35
CA LEU A 62 8.77 4.59 -13.62
C LEU A 62 8.36 4.78 -12.17
N SER A 63 8.87 5.82 -11.50
CA SER A 63 8.45 6.19 -10.14
C SER A 63 6.96 6.53 -10.07
N GLY A 64 6.44 7.27 -11.05
CA GLY A 64 5.02 7.62 -11.12
C GLY A 64 4.12 6.39 -11.29
N ILE A 65 4.50 5.47 -12.18
CA ILE A 65 3.79 4.20 -12.42
C ILE A 65 3.82 3.32 -11.17
N LEU A 66 4.97 3.17 -10.52
CA LEU A 66 5.09 2.41 -9.26
C LEU A 66 4.17 2.98 -8.17
N GLY A 67 4.11 4.31 -8.06
CA GLY A 67 3.20 4.95 -7.12
C GLY A 67 1.71 4.68 -7.41
N LEU A 68 1.31 4.58 -8.68
CA LEU A 68 -0.05 4.16 -9.05
C LEU A 68 -0.34 2.71 -8.67
N VAL A 69 0.62 1.80 -8.86
CA VAL A 69 0.49 0.39 -8.45
C VAL A 69 0.34 0.28 -6.93
N ILE A 70 1.14 1.02 -6.16
CA ILE A 70 1.04 1.07 -4.69
C ILE A 70 -0.35 1.59 -4.29
N LEU A 71 -0.86 2.63 -4.96
CA LEU A 71 -2.19 3.18 -4.68
C LEU A 71 -3.29 2.14 -4.91
N GLN A 72 -3.23 1.39 -6.01
CA GLN A 72 -4.18 0.32 -6.32
C GLN A 72 -4.15 -0.80 -5.27
N GLU A 73 -2.96 -1.23 -4.86
CA GLU A 73 -2.78 -2.29 -3.85
C GLU A 73 -3.23 -1.84 -2.46
N SER A 74 -2.94 -0.58 -2.08
CA SER A 74 -3.40 -0.01 -0.81
C SER A 74 -4.93 0.01 -0.73
N ALA A 75 -5.63 0.34 -1.83
CA ALA A 75 -7.08 0.32 -1.89
C ALA A 75 -7.66 -1.10 -1.71
N ALA A 76 -7.00 -2.12 -2.27
CA ALA A 76 -7.38 -3.51 -2.04
C ALA A 76 -7.17 -3.93 -0.58
N TYR A 77 -6.05 -3.53 0.03
CA TYR A 77 -5.73 -3.78 1.43
C TYR A 77 -6.81 -3.25 2.38
N TYR A 78 -7.35 -2.05 2.12
CA TYR A 78 -8.42 -1.47 2.94
C TYR A 78 -9.70 -2.32 2.97
N ARG A 79 -10.07 -2.92 1.83
CA ARG A 79 -11.24 -3.81 1.77
C ARG A 79 -11.01 -5.03 2.64
N PHE A 80 -9.84 -5.67 2.53
CA PHE A 80 -9.47 -6.82 3.37
C PHE A 80 -9.41 -6.47 4.86
N GLN A 81 -8.93 -5.29 5.24
CA GLN A 81 -8.88 -4.87 6.63
C GLN A 81 -10.29 -4.78 7.25
N SER A 82 -11.26 -4.25 6.50
CA SER A 82 -12.65 -4.13 6.97
C SER A 82 -13.29 -5.50 7.23
N GLU A 83 -13.08 -6.46 6.34
CA GLU A 83 -13.54 -7.85 6.50
C GLU A 83 -12.83 -8.57 7.65
N ASN A 84 -11.52 -8.33 7.83
CA ASN A 84 -10.79 -8.96 8.92
C ASN A 84 -11.32 -8.50 10.29
N SER A 85 -11.74 -7.24 10.42
CA SER A 85 -12.29 -6.73 11.67
C SER A 85 -13.59 -7.44 12.09
N SER A 86 -14.42 -7.87 11.15
CA SER A 86 -15.64 -8.63 11.45
C SER A 86 -15.31 -10.05 11.89
N LEU A 87 -14.32 -10.71 11.27
CA LEU A 87 -13.84 -12.03 11.67
C LEU A 87 -13.26 -12.04 13.09
N TRP A 88 -12.48 -11.01 13.46
CA TRP A 88 -11.98 -10.86 14.83
C TRP A 88 -13.09 -10.66 15.85
N ASN A 89 -14.09 -9.83 15.52
CA ASN A 89 -15.25 -9.63 16.40
C ASN A 89 -16.06 -10.92 16.57
N GLU A 90 -16.25 -11.67 15.48
CA GLU A 90 -16.92 -12.97 15.49
C GLU A 90 -16.13 -13.97 16.35
N LEU A 91 -14.81 -14.11 16.14
CA LEU A 91 -13.96 -14.99 16.94
C LEU A 91 -14.02 -14.63 18.43
N ASN A 92 -13.91 -13.35 18.79
CA ASN A 92 -14.00 -12.90 20.18
C ASN A 92 -15.38 -13.20 20.79
N SER A 93 -16.45 -13.10 20.00
CA SER A 93 -17.79 -13.47 20.44
C SER A 93 -17.93 -14.97 20.67
N LEU A 94 -17.25 -15.81 19.88
CA LEU A 94 -17.21 -17.26 20.06
C LEU A 94 -16.41 -17.66 21.30
N LEU A 95 -15.24 -17.05 21.51
CA LEU A 95 -14.44 -17.23 22.72
C LEU A 95 -15.23 -16.85 23.97
N SER A 96 -15.93 -15.71 23.94
CA SER A 96 -16.80 -15.28 25.05
C SER A 96 -17.94 -16.28 25.32
N GLN A 97 -18.53 -16.86 24.28
CA GLN A 97 -19.56 -17.88 24.42
C GLN A 97 -19.03 -19.20 25.00
N LYS A 98 -17.80 -19.57 24.64
CA LYS A 98 -17.10 -20.72 25.21
C LYS A 98 -16.82 -20.51 26.70
N GLU A 99 -16.39 -19.31 27.10
CA GLU A 99 -16.20 -18.94 28.52
C GLU A 99 -17.51 -19.01 29.33
N MET A 100 -18.66 -18.76 28.68
CA MET A 100 -19.99 -18.95 29.28
C MET A 100 -20.43 -20.42 29.37
N GLY A 101 -19.60 -21.38 28.96
CA GLY A 101 -19.88 -22.81 29.04
C GLY A 101 -20.78 -23.36 27.92
N LYS A 102 -20.93 -22.63 26.80
CA LYS A 102 -21.66 -23.17 25.65
C LYS A 102 -20.78 -24.15 24.89
N GLU A 103 -21.23 -25.41 24.76
CA GLU A 103 -20.50 -26.44 24.00
C GLU A 103 -20.83 -26.45 22.50
N ASN A 104 -22.06 -26.04 22.13
CA ASN A 104 -22.54 -26.09 20.76
C ASN A 104 -23.17 -24.77 20.35
N ILE A 105 -22.94 -24.37 19.10
CA ILE A 105 -23.54 -23.17 18.52
C ILE A 105 -24.27 -23.52 17.22
N PRO A 106 -25.40 -22.85 16.92
CA PRO A 106 -26.05 -22.97 15.64
C PRO A 106 -25.15 -22.36 14.55
N TRP A 107 -24.72 -23.19 13.61
CA TRP A 107 -23.92 -22.76 12.48
C TRP A 107 -24.80 -22.69 11.22
N LEU A 108 -24.68 -21.61 10.46
CA LEU A 108 -25.27 -21.54 9.13
C LEU A 108 -24.30 -22.17 8.14
N ASP A 109 -24.68 -23.31 7.58
CA ASP A 109 -23.96 -23.86 6.44
C ASP A 109 -24.35 -23.07 5.18
N SER A 110 -23.48 -22.13 4.77
CA SER A 110 -23.66 -21.34 3.55
C SER A 110 -23.30 -22.12 2.28
N SER A 111 -22.84 -23.37 2.38
CA SER A 111 -22.39 -24.17 1.24
C SER A 111 -23.54 -24.65 0.33
N ARG A 112 -24.78 -24.57 0.80
CA ARG A 112 -25.99 -24.87 0.02
C ARG A 112 -26.97 -23.70 0.12
N ALA A 113 -27.07 -22.92 -0.96
CA ALA A 113 -27.94 -21.74 -1.04
C ALA A 113 -29.44 -22.06 -0.84
N ASP A 114 -29.84 -23.33 -0.99
CA ASP A 114 -31.25 -23.71 -1.06
C ASP A 114 -31.81 -24.34 0.23
N GLU A 115 -30.99 -24.60 1.26
CA GLU A 115 -31.45 -25.17 2.53
C GLU A 115 -30.62 -24.64 3.72
N VAL A 116 -31.14 -23.60 4.39
CA VAL A 116 -30.58 -23.11 5.65
C VAL A 116 -30.94 -24.11 6.76
N ARG A 117 -30.14 -25.16 6.93
CA ARG A 117 -30.24 -26.06 8.07
C ARG A 117 -29.35 -25.54 9.20
N HIS A 118 -29.94 -25.35 10.38
CA HIS A 118 -29.18 -25.08 11.60
C HIS A 118 -28.52 -26.37 12.07
N ILE A 119 -27.27 -26.57 11.68
CA ILE A 119 -26.47 -27.69 12.18
C ILE A 119 -25.81 -27.20 13.47
N MET A 120 -25.97 -27.96 14.55
CA MET A 120 -25.21 -27.71 15.77
C MET A 120 -23.79 -28.19 15.55
N ARG A 121 -22.82 -27.29 15.67
CA ARG A 121 -21.40 -27.62 15.57
C ARG A 121 -20.73 -27.38 16.92
N PRO A 122 -19.79 -28.25 17.34
CA PRO A 122 -18.98 -28.00 18.53
C PRO A 122 -18.28 -26.65 18.40
N ILE A 123 -18.36 -25.83 19.45
CA ILE A 123 -17.81 -24.48 19.44
C ILE A 123 -16.29 -24.47 19.17
N ASP A 124 -15.59 -25.51 19.64
CA ASP A 124 -14.15 -25.68 19.45
C ASP A 124 -13.75 -25.88 17.98
N ASP A 125 -14.56 -26.62 17.21
CA ASP A 125 -14.31 -26.80 15.79
C ASP A 125 -14.50 -25.49 15.02
N VAL A 126 -15.52 -24.71 15.39
CA VAL A 126 -15.78 -23.41 14.75
C VAL A 126 -14.67 -22.41 15.10
N ILE A 127 -14.24 -22.37 16.36
CA ILE A 127 -13.11 -21.53 16.79
C ILE A 127 -11.86 -21.91 16.00
N ARG A 128 -11.53 -23.20 15.92
CA ARG A 128 -10.35 -23.68 15.18
C ARG A 128 -10.40 -23.31 13.70
N ASP A 129 -11.56 -23.45 13.06
CA ASP A 129 -11.73 -23.09 11.65
C ASP A 129 -11.53 -21.58 11.43
N LYS A 130 -12.10 -20.74 12.30
CA LYS A 130 -11.93 -19.28 12.25
C LYS A 130 -10.49 -18.86 12.54
N GLU A 131 -9.83 -19.48 13.50
CA GLU A 131 -8.40 -19.25 13.79
C GLU A 131 -7.52 -19.61 12.58
N ASN A 132 -7.83 -20.70 11.88
CA ASN A 132 -7.12 -21.09 10.67
C ASN A 132 -7.33 -20.08 9.53
N SER A 133 -8.57 -19.61 9.32
CA SER A 133 -8.86 -18.55 8.35
C SER A 133 -8.13 -17.25 8.70
N LEU A 134 -8.11 -16.86 9.98
CA LEU A 134 -7.38 -15.68 10.45
C LEU A 134 -5.88 -15.82 10.24
N LYS A 135 -5.28 -16.98 10.55
CA LYS A 135 -3.85 -17.24 10.31
C LYS A 135 -3.50 -17.11 8.83
N GLN A 136 -4.34 -17.65 7.94
CA GLN A 136 -4.14 -17.52 6.51
C GLN A 136 -4.17 -16.05 6.07
N ILE A 137 -5.21 -15.31 6.46
CA ILE A 137 -5.36 -13.88 6.14
C ILE A 137 -4.19 -13.05 6.69
N VAL A 138 -3.72 -13.32 7.91
CA VAL A 138 -2.58 -12.63 8.51
C VAL A 138 -1.29 -12.92 7.73
N SER A 139 -1.08 -14.16 7.28
CA SER A 139 0.10 -14.51 6.48
C SER A 139 0.10 -13.87 5.09
N GLU A 140 -1.07 -13.80 4.44
CA GLU A 140 -1.23 -13.11 3.15
C GLU A 140 -1.02 -11.60 3.32
N ARG A 141 -1.54 -11.02 4.40
CA ARG A 141 -1.33 -9.61 4.76
C ARG A 141 0.15 -9.27 4.91
N ASP A 142 0.91 -10.05 5.66
CA ASP A 142 2.32 -9.79 5.91
C ASP A 142 3.14 -9.83 4.61
N THR A 143 2.73 -10.68 3.66
CA THR A 143 3.35 -10.77 2.34
C THR A 143 3.07 -9.50 1.52
N VAL A 144 1.81 -9.10 1.42
CA VAL A 144 1.40 -7.87 0.71
C VAL A 144 2.05 -6.64 1.32
N GLN A 145 2.13 -6.55 2.65
CA GLN A 145 2.75 -5.43 3.34
C GLN A 145 4.24 -5.30 3.01
N LYS A 146 4.98 -6.43 2.99
CA LYS A 146 6.40 -6.44 2.60
C LYS A 146 6.58 -6.00 1.15
N ASP A 147 5.73 -6.45 0.26
CA ASP A 147 5.78 -6.07 -1.16
C ASP A 147 5.51 -4.57 -1.35
N VAL A 148 4.53 -4.00 -0.63
CA VAL A 148 4.25 -2.57 -0.67
C VAL A 148 5.43 -1.75 -0.15
N VAL A 149 6.04 -2.14 0.97
CA VAL A 149 7.22 -1.46 1.52
C VAL A 149 8.40 -1.49 0.53
N LEU A 150 8.63 -2.64 -0.12
CA LEU A 150 9.65 -2.76 -1.14
C LEU A 150 9.38 -1.82 -2.32
N LYS A 151 8.14 -1.76 -2.82
CA LYS A 151 7.75 -0.87 -3.92
C LYS A 151 7.91 0.60 -3.55
N ILE A 152 7.57 1.01 -2.32
CA ILE A 152 7.79 2.37 -1.82
C ILE A 152 9.29 2.73 -1.84
N ASN A 153 10.16 1.82 -1.39
CA ASN A 153 11.60 2.04 -1.41
C ASN A 153 12.13 2.17 -2.84
N ILE A 154 11.68 1.31 -3.76
CA ILE A 154 12.07 1.37 -5.19
C ILE A 154 11.57 2.69 -5.80
N GLN A 155 10.32 3.09 -5.52
CA GLN A 155 9.75 4.35 -5.95
C GLN A 155 10.61 5.53 -5.47
N GLY A 156 10.96 5.57 -4.19
CA GLY A 156 11.82 6.63 -3.63
C GLY A 156 13.18 6.70 -4.32
N ILE A 157 13.85 5.57 -4.53
CA ILE A 157 15.15 5.52 -5.21
C ILE A 157 15.04 5.98 -6.67
N THR A 158 14.06 5.47 -7.42
CA THR A 158 13.84 5.86 -8.82
C THR A 158 13.50 7.34 -8.95
N PHE A 159 12.66 7.88 -8.06
CA PHE A 159 12.39 9.32 -7.98
C PHE A 159 13.68 10.13 -7.77
N THR A 160 14.49 9.77 -6.76
CA THR A 160 15.74 10.48 -6.46
C THR A 160 16.71 10.44 -7.62
N ILE A 161 16.91 9.28 -8.26
CA ILE A 161 17.76 9.15 -9.46
C ILE A 161 17.23 10.03 -10.59
N GLY A 162 15.90 10.04 -10.81
CA GLY A 162 15.26 10.87 -11.82
C GLY A 162 15.51 12.37 -11.62
N ILE A 163 15.35 12.86 -10.39
CA ILE A 163 15.62 14.26 -10.03
C ILE A 163 17.09 14.61 -10.19
N ILE A 164 18.01 13.77 -9.72
CA ILE A 164 19.45 14.01 -9.86
C ILE A 164 19.84 14.06 -11.34
N GLY A 165 19.32 13.14 -12.16
CA GLY A 165 19.55 13.12 -13.60
C GLY A 165 19.10 14.41 -14.29
N LEU A 166 17.92 14.93 -13.93
CA LEU A 166 17.44 16.21 -14.43
C LEU A 166 18.31 17.38 -13.97
N ILE A 167 18.72 17.43 -12.71
CA ILE A 167 19.59 18.51 -12.20
C ILE A 167 20.93 18.52 -12.93
N ILE A 168 21.55 17.34 -13.12
CA ILE A 168 22.82 17.23 -13.85
C ILE A 168 22.65 17.69 -15.29
N SER A 169 21.59 17.24 -15.97
CA SER A 169 21.31 17.65 -17.35
C SER A 169 21.12 19.16 -17.46
N ARG A 170 20.34 19.78 -16.57
CA ARG A 170 20.05 21.22 -16.62
C ARG A 170 21.22 22.09 -16.15
N GLY A 171 22.03 21.60 -15.23
CA GLY A 171 23.22 22.28 -14.74
C GLY A 171 24.45 22.13 -15.63
N TRP A 172 24.41 21.24 -16.63
CA TRP A 172 25.60 20.87 -17.41
C TRP A 172 26.27 22.06 -18.09
N ASP A 173 25.50 22.95 -18.72
CA ASP A 173 26.06 24.09 -19.45
C ASP A 173 26.82 25.04 -18.52
N HIS A 174 26.30 25.26 -17.30
CA HIS A 174 26.97 26.07 -16.29
C HIS A 174 28.24 25.42 -15.75
N ILE A 175 28.20 24.11 -15.49
CA ILE A 175 29.36 23.35 -15.01
C ILE A 175 30.46 23.33 -16.08
N ALA A 176 30.09 23.06 -17.33
CA ALA A 176 31.02 23.06 -18.45
C ALA A 176 31.67 24.44 -18.66
N TYR A 177 30.89 25.51 -18.53
CA TYR A 177 31.41 26.88 -18.60
C TYR A 177 32.46 27.18 -17.52
N ILE A 178 32.24 26.73 -16.28
CA ILE A 178 33.19 26.94 -15.19
C ILE A 178 34.48 26.16 -15.44
N ILE A 179 34.39 24.89 -15.86
CA ILE A 179 35.56 24.03 -16.10
C ILE A 179 36.43 24.53 -17.26
N ILE A 180 35.84 25.07 -18.32
CA ILE A 180 36.59 25.58 -19.48
C ILE A 180 37.34 26.88 -19.14
N ASN A 181 36.80 27.68 -18.22
CA ASN A 181 37.37 29.00 -17.86
C ASN A 181 38.26 28.98 -16.60
N SER A 182 38.44 27.82 -15.96
CA SER A 182 39.35 27.63 -14.82
C SER A 182 40.70 27.11 -15.27
#